data_AF-A0A928HZZ0-F1
#
_entry.id   AF-A0A928HZZ0-F1
#
_cell.length_a   1.000
_cell.length_b   1.000
_cell.length_c   1.000
_cell.angle_alpha   90.00
_cell.angle_beta   90.00
_cell.angle_gamma   90.00
#
_symmetry.space_group_name_H-M   'P 1'
#
loop_
_entity.id
_entity.type
_entity.pdbx_description
1 polymer ?
#
loop_
_entity_poly.entity_id
_entity_poly.type
_entity_poly.pdbx_seq_one_letter_code
_entity_poly.pdbx_strand_id
1 'polypeptide(L)'
;MKGKIISDIRLYKSESRNEHGIYAVESFADKKLNAIIERVVMKLRESEFSLGEFDHLYINLTTCDIGEKTILSDYIDKYHPWYRYCLVHIEKDMYNKLDSLEDYGYIIQCVSNILVTYFSSQYFNETRILSSVQQAVEQGENMLMKFKEKVSTNRRAVIFLRYLDSCKYYPLLMVYDAEGNLLLEKDLPETVRLDYLGDIQVSTKRVTIKPRKNAFTKQIAPLIFEY
;
A
#
# COMPACT_ATOMS: atom_id res chain seq x y z
N MET A 1 -7.19 -21.73 -5.26
CA MET A 1 -7.93 -20.48 -4.97
C MET A 1 -6.98 -19.32 -5.21
N LYS A 2 -7.45 -18.21 -5.82
CA LYS A 2 -6.62 -16.99 -5.95
C LYS A 2 -6.57 -16.35 -4.57
N GLY A 3 -5.39 -16.25 -3.97
CA GLY A 3 -5.21 -15.67 -2.64
C GLY A 3 -5.60 -14.19 -2.61
N LYS A 4 -5.87 -13.65 -1.42
CA LYS A 4 -6.22 -12.26 -1.22
C LYS A 4 -5.02 -11.35 -1.47
N ILE A 5 -5.23 -10.35 -2.31
CA ILE A 5 -4.23 -9.33 -2.63
C ILE A 5 -4.00 -8.44 -1.42
N ILE A 6 -2.75 -8.09 -1.16
CA ILE A 6 -2.38 -7.26 -0.01
C ILE A 6 -3.15 -5.92 0.00
N SER A 7 -3.74 -5.62 1.15
CA SER A 7 -4.56 -4.44 1.42
C SER A 7 -3.89 -3.48 2.41
N ASP A 8 -3.06 -3.96 3.33
CA ASP A 8 -2.46 -3.10 4.36
C ASP A 8 -1.25 -3.76 5.02
N ILE A 9 -0.31 -2.93 5.46
CA ILE A 9 0.74 -3.30 6.43
C ILE A 9 0.72 -2.25 7.52
N ARG A 10 0.57 -2.67 8.78
CA ARG A 10 0.66 -1.77 9.93
C ARG A 10 1.84 -2.14 10.80
N LEU A 11 2.48 -1.11 11.34
CA LEU A 11 3.60 -1.25 12.25
C LEU A 11 3.18 -0.92 13.67
N TYR A 12 3.58 -1.76 14.59
CA TYR A 12 3.35 -1.64 16.02
C TYR A 12 4.64 -1.93 16.77
N LYS A 13 4.74 -1.41 17.99
CA LYS A 13 5.80 -1.77 18.93
C LYS A 13 5.21 -2.18 20.27
N SER A 14 5.88 -3.11 20.96
CA SER A 14 5.49 -3.54 22.31
C SER A 14 6.63 -4.20 23.07
N GLU A 15 6.68 -4.02 24.39
CA GLU A 15 7.64 -4.76 25.25
C GLU A 15 7.12 -6.15 25.66
N SER A 16 5.87 -6.48 25.34
CA SER A 16 5.19 -7.73 25.68
C SER A 16 4.88 -8.58 24.45
N ARG A 17 4.86 -9.91 24.60
CA ARG A 17 4.42 -10.84 23.56
C ARG A 17 2.94 -10.58 23.20
N ASN A 18 2.70 -9.96 22.04
CA ASN A 18 1.37 -9.57 21.59
C ASN A 18 0.95 -10.28 20.31
N GLU A 19 0.85 -11.60 20.36
CA GLU A 19 0.52 -12.45 19.20
C GLU A 19 -0.94 -12.35 18.75
N HIS A 20 -1.80 -11.88 19.65
CA HIS A 20 -3.24 -11.84 19.46
C HIS A 20 -3.81 -10.41 19.39
N GLY A 21 -2.96 -9.39 19.54
CA GLY A 21 -3.44 -8.00 19.67
C GLY A 21 -4.18 -7.72 20.99
N ILE A 22 -3.94 -8.53 22.03
CA ILE A 22 -4.61 -8.44 23.34
C ILE A 22 -4.07 -7.26 24.16
N TYR A 23 -2.79 -6.92 24.00
CA TYR A 23 -2.16 -5.81 24.72
C TYR A 23 -2.16 -4.53 23.88
N ALA A 24 -2.20 -3.38 24.56
CA ALA A 24 -2.09 -2.08 23.94
C ALA A 24 -0.79 -2.01 23.13
N VAL A 25 -0.91 -2.15 21.81
CA VAL A 25 0.18 -1.89 20.88
C VAL A 25 0.22 -0.41 20.60
N GLU A 26 1.39 0.18 20.81
CA GLU A 26 1.63 1.54 20.36
C GLU A 26 1.84 1.49 18.85
N SER A 27 0.93 2.13 18.11
CA SER A 27 1.17 2.40 16.69
C SER A 27 2.33 3.36 16.55
N PHE A 28 3.17 3.16 15.54
CA PHE A 28 4.17 4.16 15.18
C PHE A 28 3.48 5.47 14.80
N ALA A 29 3.75 6.54 15.55
CA ALA A 29 3.21 7.88 15.29
C ALA A 29 3.90 8.59 14.10
N ASP A 30 4.86 7.92 13.47
CA ASP A 30 5.66 8.47 12.38
C ASP A 30 4.91 8.39 11.04
N LYS A 31 4.46 9.56 10.56
CA LYS A 31 3.75 9.70 9.28
C LYS A 31 4.59 9.32 8.07
N LYS A 32 5.90 9.61 8.09
CA LYS A 32 6.78 9.37 6.96
C LYS A 32 7.07 7.88 6.81
N LEU A 33 7.34 7.18 7.91
CA LEU A 33 7.46 5.73 7.90
C LEU A 33 6.16 5.07 7.41
N ASN A 34 5.01 5.49 7.95
CA ASN A 34 3.70 4.98 7.50
C ASN A 34 3.47 5.25 6.01
N ALA A 35 3.90 6.40 5.49
CA ALA A 35 3.82 6.71 4.06
C ALA A 35 4.71 5.81 3.21
N ILE A 36 5.93 5.50 3.66
CA ILE A 36 6.81 4.56 2.96
C ILE A 36 6.18 3.16 2.92
N ILE A 37 5.64 2.67 4.05
CA ILE A 37 4.99 1.37 4.10
C ILE A 37 3.74 1.31 3.20
N GLU A 38 2.92 2.35 3.17
CA GLU A 38 1.77 2.42 2.25
C GLU A 38 2.23 2.39 0.79
N ARG A 39 3.33 3.06 0.42
CA ARG A 39 3.90 2.96 -0.94
C ARG A 39 4.33 1.53 -1.27
N VAL A 40 4.98 0.84 -0.34
CA VAL A 40 5.36 -0.58 -0.51
C VAL A 40 4.12 -1.42 -0.78
N VAL A 41 3.06 -1.26 0.03
CA VAL A 41 1.78 -1.97 -0.13
C VAL A 41 1.14 -1.65 -1.48
N MET A 42 1.10 -0.37 -1.87
CA MET A 42 0.57 0.06 -3.17
C MET A 42 1.32 -0.60 -4.32
N LYS A 43 2.65 -0.68 -4.26
CA LYS A 43 3.47 -1.27 -5.33
C LYS A 43 3.34 -2.78 -5.43
N LEU A 44 3.29 -3.46 -4.28
CA LEU A 44 2.99 -4.89 -4.20
C LEU A 44 1.58 -5.19 -4.77
N ARG A 45 0.58 -4.38 -4.40
CA ARG A 45 -0.81 -4.52 -4.87
C ARG A 45 -0.94 -4.32 -6.38
N GLU A 46 -0.24 -3.33 -6.95
CA GLU A 46 -0.21 -3.09 -8.41
C GLU A 46 0.18 -4.35 -9.19
N SER A 47 1.07 -5.16 -8.60
CA SER A 47 1.59 -6.40 -9.18
C SER A 47 0.83 -7.65 -8.74
N GLU A 48 -0.36 -7.51 -8.14
CA GLU A 48 -1.20 -8.59 -7.61
C GLU A 48 -0.49 -9.49 -6.56
N PHE A 49 0.35 -8.92 -5.70
CA PHE A 49 0.96 -9.66 -4.58
C PHE A 49 -0.10 -10.12 -3.57
N SER A 50 -0.04 -11.38 -3.15
CA SER A 50 -1.03 -12.03 -2.28
C SER A 50 -0.41 -12.52 -0.98
N LEU A 51 -1.11 -12.30 0.15
CA LEU A 51 -0.77 -12.86 1.46
C LEU A 51 -1.45 -14.22 1.72
N GLY A 52 -2.24 -14.73 0.77
CA GLY A 52 -2.94 -16.01 0.88
C GLY A 52 -4.37 -15.82 1.39
N GLU A 53 -4.65 -16.19 2.63
CA GLU A 53 -6.02 -16.24 3.17
C GLU A 53 -6.50 -14.90 3.79
N PHE A 54 -5.57 -13.96 3.98
CA PHE A 54 -5.79 -12.64 4.59
C PHE A 54 -5.14 -11.56 3.73
N ASP A 55 -5.40 -10.28 4.02
CA ASP A 55 -4.91 -9.16 3.20
C ASP A 55 -4.30 -8.01 4.03
N HIS A 56 -4.36 -8.07 5.36
CA HIS A 56 -3.70 -7.09 6.23
C HIS A 56 -2.62 -7.77 7.09
N LEU A 57 -1.41 -7.24 7.08
CA LEU A 57 -0.30 -7.77 7.87
C LEU A 57 0.10 -6.77 8.96
N TYR A 58 0.00 -7.18 10.22
CA TYR A 58 0.31 -6.33 11.38
C TYR A 58 1.65 -6.76 11.97
N ILE A 59 2.67 -5.94 11.79
CA ILE A 59 4.04 -6.25 12.22
C ILE A 59 4.26 -5.60 13.58
N ASN A 60 4.55 -6.41 14.58
CA ASN A 60 4.84 -5.99 15.94
C ASN A 60 6.33 -6.17 16.24
N LEU A 61 7.05 -5.06 16.33
CA LEU A 61 8.45 -5.00 16.73
C LEU A 61 8.52 -5.06 18.26
N THR A 62 9.11 -6.13 18.80
CA THR A 62 9.07 -6.41 20.24
C THR A 62 10.42 -6.75 20.83
N THR A 63 10.65 -6.28 22.06
CA THR A 63 11.81 -6.69 22.88
C THR A 63 11.56 -7.98 23.65
N CYS A 64 10.33 -8.49 23.63
CA CYS A 64 10.00 -9.75 24.29
C CYS A 64 10.70 -10.91 23.55
N ASP A 65 11.22 -11.87 24.31
CA ASP A 65 11.75 -13.09 23.74
C ASP A 65 10.60 -13.92 23.15
N ILE A 66 10.67 -14.16 21.84
CA ILE A 66 9.72 -14.97 21.09
C ILE A 66 10.33 -16.31 20.66
N GLY A 67 11.55 -16.64 21.11
CA GLY A 67 12.29 -17.86 20.79
C GLY A 67 12.94 -17.89 19.39
N GLU A 68 12.39 -17.13 18.45
CA GLU A 68 12.94 -16.93 17.10
C GLU A 68 13.16 -15.44 16.80
N LYS A 69 13.78 -15.11 15.67
CA LYS A 69 13.93 -13.71 15.25
C LYS A 69 12.60 -13.10 14.77
N THR A 70 11.79 -13.90 14.07
CA THR A 70 10.53 -13.48 13.46
C THR A 70 9.54 -14.63 13.50
N ILE A 71 8.28 -14.36 13.86
CA ILE A 71 7.20 -15.35 13.88
C ILE A 71 5.95 -14.78 13.22
N LEU A 72 5.39 -15.47 12.22
CA LEU A 72 4.05 -15.20 11.72
C LEU A 72 3.04 -15.95 12.59
N SER A 73 2.10 -15.23 13.20
CA SER A 73 1.07 -15.83 14.04
C SER A 73 0.10 -16.67 13.20
N ASP A 74 -0.18 -17.88 13.66
CA ASP A 74 -1.23 -18.77 13.14
C ASP A 74 -2.61 -18.44 13.70
N TYR A 75 -2.69 -17.53 14.68
CA TYR A 75 -3.94 -17.12 15.29
C TYR A 75 -4.86 -16.40 14.31
N ILE A 76 -6.12 -16.83 14.29
CA ILE A 76 -7.18 -16.24 13.46
C ILE A 76 -8.24 -15.65 14.39
N ASP A 77 -8.36 -14.33 14.42
CA ASP A 77 -9.53 -13.68 15.03
C ASP A 77 -10.77 -14.03 14.19
N LYS A 78 -11.76 -14.68 14.83
CA LYS A 78 -13.01 -15.09 14.18
C LYS A 78 -13.82 -13.90 13.66
N TYR A 79 -13.74 -12.74 14.33
CA TYR A 79 -14.45 -11.53 13.93
C TYR A 79 -13.68 -10.73 12.88
N HIS A 80 -12.35 -10.86 12.86
CA HIS A 80 -11.47 -10.16 11.93
C HIS A 80 -10.48 -11.10 11.24
N PRO A 81 -10.98 -12.08 10.45
CA PRO A 81 -10.11 -13.09 9.83
C PRO A 81 -9.22 -12.53 8.72
N TRP A 82 -9.35 -11.25 8.39
CA TRP A 82 -8.67 -10.56 7.30
C TRP A 82 -7.27 -10.02 7.66
N TYR A 83 -6.85 -10.07 8.93
CA TYR A 83 -5.47 -9.71 9.32
C TYR A 83 -4.73 -10.83 10.07
N ARG A 84 -3.39 -10.78 10.04
CA ARG A 84 -2.51 -11.59 10.91
C ARG A 84 -1.41 -10.75 11.52
N TYR A 85 -0.98 -11.12 12.73
CA TYR A 85 0.20 -10.55 13.36
C TYR A 85 1.48 -11.26 12.92
N CYS A 86 2.54 -10.50 12.74
CA CYS A 86 3.91 -11.00 12.63
C CYS A 86 4.76 -10.31 13.71
N LEU A 87 5.44 -11.09 14.52
CA LEU A 87 6.28 -10.62 15.60
C LEU A 87 7.72 -10.61 15.11
N VAL A 88 8.43 -9.53 15.44
CA VAL A 88 9.84 -9.38 15.12
C VAL A 88 10.56 -9.02 16.40
N HIS A 89 11.46 -9.89 16.83
CA HIS A 89 12.31 -9.60 17.96
C HIS A 89 13.32 -8.51 17.59
N ILE A 90 13.40 -7.47 18.42
CA ILE A 90 14.39 -6.40 18.30
C ILE A 90 15.05 -6.13 19.65
N GLU A 91 16.32 -5.74 19.59
CA GLU A 91 17.08 -5.38 20.78
C GLU A 91 16.52 -4.11 21.44
N LYS A 92 16.66 -4.00 22.76
CA LYS A 92 16.14 -2.86 23.53
C LYS A 92 16.70 -1.51 23.06
N ASP A 93 17.95 -1.48 22.65
CA ASP A 93 18.58 -0.28 22.10
C ASP A 93 17.95 0.16 20.77
N MET A 94 17.54 -0.79 19.92
CA MET A 94 16.82 -0.51 18.69
C MET A 94 15.40 -0.03 19.00
N TYR A 95 14.72 -0.71 19.93
CA TYR A 95 13.36 -0.35 20.36
C TYR A 95 13.24 1.12 20.78
N ASN A 96 14.22 1.61 21.55
CA ASN A 96 14.25 2.98 22.03
C ASN A 96 14.52 4.02 20.93
N LYS A 97 14.99 3.61 19.75
CA LYS A 97 15.33 4.50 18.62
C LYS A 97 14.33 4.46 17.48
N LEU A 98 13.40 3.49 17.49
CA LEU A 98 12.38 3.26 16.45
C LEU A 98 11.57 4.50 16.01
N ASP A 99 11.44 5.52 16.87
CA ASP A 99 10.74 6.78 16.55
C ASP A 99 11.66 7.87 15.97
N SER A 100 12.92 7.53 15.65
CA SER A 100 13.92 8.43 15.07
C SER A 100 14.05 8.22 13.55
N LEU A 101 14.36 9.31 12.82
CA LEU A 101 14.49 9.31 11.36
C LEU A 101 15.58 8.36 10.81
N GLU A 102 16.48 7.88 11.65
CA GLU A 102 17.66 7.10 11.24
C GLU A 102 17.36 5.59 11.05
N ASP A 103 16.22 5.08 11.53
CA ASP A 103 15.96 3.64 11.59
C ASP A 103 14.97 3.09 10.55
N TYR A 104 14.47 3.94 9.63
CA TYR A 104 13.54 3.47 8.59
C TYR A 104 14.11 2.34 7.75
N GLY A 105 15.40 2.42 7.41
CA GLY A 105 16.07 1.38 6.62
C GLY A 105 16.00 0.01 7.29
N TYR A 106 16.20 -0.03 8.62
CA TYR A 106 16.08 -1.28 9.39
C TYR A 106 14.65 -1.81 9.38
N ILE A 107 13.66 -0.95 9.62
CA ILE A 107 12.24 -1.36 9.66
C ILE A 107 11.79 -1.85 8.28
N ILE A 108 12.14 -1.14 7.21
CA ILE A 108 11.84 -1.54 5.83
C ILE A 108 12.52 -2.88 5.50
N GLN A 109 13.74 -3.12 5.98
CA GLN A 109 14.40 -4.40 5.83
C GLN A 109 13.65 -5.51 6.59
N CYS A 110 13.16 -5.27 7.80
CA CYS A 110 12.33 -6.22 8.54
C CYS A 110 11.05 -6.57 7.76
N VAL A 111 10.35 -5.57 7.24
CA VAL A 111 9.15 -5.76 6.39
C VAL A 111 9.51 -6.60 5.17
N SER A 112 10.60 -6.27 4.48
CA SER A 112 11.05 -6.99 3.29
C SER A 112 11.34 -8.47 3.59
N ASN A 113 12.05 -8.73 4.68
CA ASN A 113 12.39 -10.09 5.11
C ASN A 113 11.13 -10.89 5.42
N ILE A 114 10.15 -10.30 6.13
CA ILE A 114 8.87 -10.97 6.41
C ILE A 114 8.15 -11.34 5.10
N LEU A 115 8.08 -10.38 4.17
CA LEU A 115 7.42 -10.59 2.87
C LEU A 115 8.07 -11.73 2.08
N VAL A 116 9.41 -11.77 2.05
CA VAL A 116 10.17 -12.81 1.36
C VAL A 116 10.02 -14.17 2.05
N THR A 117 10.24 -14.23 3.36
CA THR A 117 10.25 -15.49 4.13
C THR A 117 8.90 -16.19 4.13
N TYR A 118 7.80 -15.45 4.32
CA TYR A 118 6.48 -16.07 4.51
C TYR A 118 5.58 -16.05 3.28
N PHE A 119 5.82 -15.16 2.31
CA PHE A 119 4.86 -14.90 1.24
C PHE A 119 5.47 -14.92 -0.17
N SER A 120 6.77 -15.20 -0.29
CA SER A 120 7.34 -15.50 -1.61
C SER A 120 6.71 -16.78 -2.18
N SER A 121 6.49 -16.78 -3.49
CA SER A 121 5.91 -17.91 -4.20
C SER A 121 6.49 -18.02 -5.60
N GLN A 122 6.18 -19.12 -6.29
CA GLN A 122 6.56 -19.28 -7.70
C GLN A 122 5.99 -18.19 -8.62
N TYR A 123 4.86 -17.56 -8.24
CA TYR A 123 4.22 -16.51 -9.03
C TYR A 123 4.73 -15.11 -8.68
N PHE A 124 5.19 -14.93 -7.44
CA PHE A 124 5.73 -13.68 -6.93
C PHE A 124 6.94 -13.98 -6.05
N ASN A 125 8.10 -14.08 -6.68
CA ASN A 125 9.34 -14.49 -6.04
C ASN A 125 9.99 -13.35 -5.25
N GLU A 126 11.03 -13.70 -4.51
CA GLU A 126 11.86 -12.77 -3.73
C GLU A 126 12.29 -11.53 -4.54
N THR A 127 12.82 -11.72 -5.76
CA THR A 127 13.28 -10.62 -6.60
C THR A 127 12.17 -9.60 -6.89
N ARG A 128 10.94 -10.06 -7.15
CA ARG A 128 9.79 -9.17 -7.38
C ARG A 128 9.38 -8.43 -6.12
N ILE A 129 9.47 -9.07 -4.94
CA ILE A 129 9.18 -8.45 -3.64
C ILE A 129 10.19 -7.33 -3.38
N LEU A 130 11.47 -7.65 -3.43
CA LEU A 130 12.55 -6.71 -3.18
C LEU A 130 12.53 -5.54 -4.18
N SER A 131 12.27 -5.80 -5.46
CA SER A 131 12.11 -4.74 -6.45
C SER A 131 10.92 -3.81 -6.16
N SER A 132 9.81 -4.35 -5.66
CA SER A 132 8.64 -3.54 -5.29
C SER A 132 8.93 -2.65 -4.10
N VAL A 133 9.63 -3.18 -3.08
CA VAL A 133 10.06 -2.41 -1.92
C VAL A 133 11.05 -1.33 -2.33
N GLN A 134 12.08 -1.68 -3.11
CA GLN A 134 13.10 -0.76 -3.58
C GLN A 134 12.49 0.40 -4.37
N GLN A 135 11.58 0.11 -5.30
CA GLN A 135 10.88 1.15 -6.06
C GLN A 135 10.11 2.11 -5.15
N ALA A 136 9.42 1.60 -4.13
CA ALA A 136 8.68 2.43 -3.19
C ALA A 136 9.57 3.35 -2.35
N VAL A 137 10.75 2.86 -1.96
CA VAL A 137 11.73 3.61 -1.17
C VAL A 137 12.45 4.65 -2.03
N GLU A 138 12.99 4.25 -3.18
CA GLU A 138 13.81 5.11 -4.04
C GLU A 138 13.00 6.19 -4.73
N GLN A 139 11.77 5.88 -5.18
CA GLN A 139 10.94 6.86 -5.87
C GLN A 139 10.19 7.79 -4.90
N GLY A 140 9.96 7.36 -3.66
CA GLY A 140 9.30 8.17 -2.63
C GLY A 140 7.97 8.75 -3.10
N GLU A 141 7.75 10.05 -2.88
CA GLU A 141 6.52 10.75 -3.31
C GLU A 141 6.31 10.76 -4.83
N ASN A 142 7.36 10.52 -5.62
CA ASN A 142 7.25 10.43 -7.08
C ASN A 142 6.81 9.05 -7.56
N MET A 143 6.70 8.05 -6.66
CA MET A 143 6.28 6.71 -7.02
C MET A 143 4.87 6.74 -7.63
N LEU A 144 4.76 6.30 -8.88
CA LEU A 144 3.48 6.10 -9.55
C LEU A 144 3.00 4.66 -9.37
N MET A 145 1.75 4.53 -8.94
CA MET A 145 1.02 3.26 -8.93
C MET A 145 -0.23 3.39 -9.80
N LYS A 146 -0.39 2.49 -10.78
CA LYS A 146 -1.57 2.41 -11.63
C LYS A 146 -2.79 1.99 -10.81
N PHE A 147 -3.66 2.96 -10.53
CA PHE A 147 -4.85 2.72 -9.73
C PHE A 147 -6.04 2.26 -10.57
N LYS A 148 -6.29 2.93 -11.71
CA LYS A 148 -7.39 2.56 -12.59
C LYS A 148 -7.05 2.87 -14.04
N GLU A 149 -7.53 2.02 -14.93
CA GLU A 149 -7.31 2.13 -16.37
C GLU A 149 -8.64 1.92 -17.11
N LYS A 150 -8.84 2.70 -18.17
CA LYS A 150 -9.91 2.50 -19.14
C LYS A 150 -9.36 2.59 -20.55
N VAL A 151 -9.54 1.52 -21.29
CA VAL A 151 -9.22 1.44 -22.72
C VAL A 151 -10.51 1.54 -23.52
N SER A 152 -10.47 2.32 -24.60
CA SER A 152 -11.43 2.32 -25.70
C SER A 152 -10.70 2.04 -27.01
N THR A 153 -11.42 1.93 -28.12
CA THR A 153 -10.83 1.60 -29.43
C THR A 153 -9.65 2.50 -29.81
N ASN A 154 -9.74 3.81 -29.51
CA ASN A 154 -8.75 4.79 -29.97
C ASN A 154 -8.02 5.50 -28.82
N ARG A 155 -8.35 5.19 -27.56
CA ARG A 155 -7.86 5.95 -26.39
C ARG A 155 -7.63 5.07 -25.19
N ARG A 156 -6.67 5.47 -24.37
CA ARG A 156 -6.39 4.85 -23.07
C ARG A 156 -6.25 5.93 -22.01
N ALA A 157 -7.08 5.88 -20.97
CA ALA A 157 -6.98 6.77 -19.82
C ALA A 157 -6.54 5.98 -18.60
N VAL A 158 -5.53 6.48 -17.90
CA VAL A 158 -4.94 5.87 -16.70
C VAL A 158 -4.94 6.90 -15.58
N ILE A 159 -5.41 6.49 -14.41
CA ILE A 159 -5.22 7.22 -13.16
C ILE A 159 -4.09 6.54 -12.41
N PHE A 160 -3.01 7.27 -12.21
CA PHE A 160 -1.94 6.90 -11.31
C PHE A 160 -2.15 7.56 -9.95
N LEU A 161 -1.63 6.94 -8.89
CA LEU A 161 -1.56 7.53 -7.56
C LEU A 161 -0.09 7.71 -7.15
N ARG A 162 0.20 8.89 -6.63
CA ARG A 162 1.32 9.13 -5.72
C ARG A 162 0.80 9.13 -4.29
N TYR A 163 1.61 8.66 -3.35
CA TYR A 163 1.30 8.77 -1.92
C TYR A 163 2.37 9.61 -1.23
N LEU A 164 1.93 10.74 -0.67
CA LEU A 164 2.79 11.77 -0.10
C LEU A 164 3.17 11.42 1.35
N ASP A 165 4.29 11.97 1.82
CA ASP A 165 4.72 11.88 3.23
C ASP A 165 3.69 12.51 4.19
N SER A 166 2.79 13.36 3.65
CA SER A 166 1.62 13.88 4.37
C SER A 166 0.50 12.85 4.61
N CYS A 167 0.69 11.59 4.20
CA CYS A 167 -0.30 10.50 4.22
C CYS A 167 -1.55 10.82 3.38
N LYS A 168 -1.34 11.38 2.19
CA LYS A 168 -2.42 11.72 1.26
C LYS A 168 -2.09 11.23 -0.14
N TYR A 169 -3.12 10.90 -0.89
CA TYR A 169 -2.99 10.58 -2.31
C TYR A 169 -2.92 11.86 -3.13
N TYR A 170 -2.05 11.85 -4.14
CA TYR A 170 -1.98 12.89 -5.16
C TYR A 170 -2.12 12.28 -6.56
N PRO A 171 -3.38 12.11 -7.04
CA PRO A 171 -3.65 11.37 -8.26
C PRO A 171 -3.23 12.13 -9.51
N LEU A 172 -2.85 11.37 -10.53
CA LEU A 172 -2.41 11.88 -11.83
C LEU A 172 -3.20 11.18 -12.93
N LEU A 173 -3.92 11.95 -13.72
CA LEU A 173 -4.61 11.47 -14.91
C LEU A 173 -3.68 11.59 -16.12
N MET A 174 -3.47 10.49 -16.82
CA MET A 174 -2.79 10.46 -18.12
C MET A 174 -3.72 9.85 -19.17
N VAL A 175 -3.82 10.49 -20.35
CA VAL A 175 -4.58 9.97 -21.49
C VAL A 175 -3.67 9.82 -22.69
N TYR A 176 -3.81 8.71 -23.39
CA TYR A 176 -3.02 8.34 -24.55
C TYR A 176 -3.92 8.06 -25.77
N ASP A 177 -3.37 8.25 -26.97
CA ASP A 177 -3.97 7.76 -28.21
C ASP A 177 -3.76 6.24 -28.41
N ALA A 178 -4.10 5.74 -29.60
CA ALA A 178 -3.98 4.31 -29.93
C ALA A 178 -2.51 3.90 -30.14
N GLU A 179 -1.68 4.85 -30.57
CA GLU A 179 -0.25 4.72 -30.83
C GLU A 179 0.59 4.84 -29.55
N GLY A 180 -0.01 5.27 -28.44
CA GLY A 180 0.62 5.42 -27.14
C GLY A 180 1.19 6.82 -26.86
N ASN A 181 0.93 7.80 -27.73
CA ASN A 181 1.33 9.19 -27.48
C ASN A 181 0.45 9.81 -26.39
N LEU A 182 1.08 10.59 -25.51
CA LEU A 182 0.41 11.29 -24.43
C LEU A 182 -0.40 12.47 -25.00
N LEU A 183 -1.71 12.46 -24.78
CA LEU A 183 -2.65 13.51 -25.16
C LEU A 183 -2.96 14.48 -24.01
N LEU A 184 -3.00 13.97 -22.78
CA LEU A 184 -3.30 14.75 -21.59
C LEU A 184 -2.50 14.22 -20.41
N GLU A 185 -1.91 15.13 -19.64
CA GLU A 185 -1.36 14.88 -18.31
C GLU A 185 -1.92 15.92 -17.35
N LYS A 186 -2.59 15.46 -16.29
CA LYS A 186 -3.26 16.36 -15.36
C LYS A 186 -3.24 15.83 -13.93
N ASP A 187 -2.61 16.61 -13.06
CA ASP A 187 -2.74 16.45 -11.62
C ASP A 187 -4.20 16.67 -11.19
N LEU A 188 -4.71 15.74 -10.39
CA LEU A 188 -6.01 15.86 -9.72
C LEU A 188 -5.82 16.35 -8.28
N PRO A 189 -6.85 16.91 -7.64
CA PRO A 189 -6.72 17.41 -6.28
C PRO A 189 -6.18 16.36 -5.31
N GLU A 190 -5.31 16.79 -4.41
CA GLU A 190 -4.83 15.98 -3.28
C GLU A 190 -6.00 15.54 -2.39
N THR A 191 -5.93 14.32 -1.87
CA THR A 191 -7.05 13.72 -1.14
C THR A 191 -6.60 12.68 -0.12
N VAL A 192 -7.41 12.51 0.94
CA VAL A 192 -7.33 11.36 1.85
C VAL A 192 -8.23 10.20 1.42
N ARG A 193 -9.14 10.42 0.46
CA ARG A 193 -10.11 9.42 -0.01
C ARG A 193 -10.19 9.36 -1.52
N LEU A 194 -10.32 8.16 -2.05
CA LEU A 194 -10.36 7.90 -3.50
C LEU A 194 -11.80 7.76 -4.04
N ASP A 195 -12.81 8.09 -3.23
CA ASP A 195 -14.22 7.89 -3.57
C ASP A 195 -14.68 8.74 -4.79
N TYR A 196 -14.02 9.86 -5.08
CA TYR A 196 -14.31 10.66 -6.29
C TYR A 196 -13.69 10.07 -7.57
N LEU A 197 -12.77 9.11 -7.44
CA LEU A 197 -12.14 8.38 -8.56
C LEU A 197 -12.85 7.05 -8.79
N GLY A 198 -14.17 7.12 -8.99
CA GLY A 198 -15.01 5.96 -9.25
C GLY A 198 -14.78 5.38 -10.63
N ASP A 199 -15.59 5.77 -11.62
CA ASP A 199 -15.54 5.23 -12.99
C ASP A 199 -14.91 6.18 -13.98
N ILE A 200 -14.08 5.65 -14.89
CA ILE A 200 -13.49 6.41 -15.99
C ILE A 200 -14.30 6.12 -17.26
N GLN A 201 -14.75 7.18 -17.91
CA GLN A 201 -15.30 7.15 -19.26
C GLN A 201 -14.36 7.91 -20.18
N VAL A 202 -13.92 7.28 -21.27
CA VAL A 202 -13.00 7.88 -22.23
C VAL A 202 -13.63 7.85 -23.61
N SER A 203 -13.66 8.99 -24.29
CA SER A 203 -14.06 9.16 -25.68
C SER A 203 -12.92 9.81 -26.48
N THR A 204 -13.11 10.09 -27.76
CA THR A 204 -12.04 10.56 -28.65
C THR A 204 -11.37 11.86 -28.21
N LYS A 205 -12.12 12.77 -27.56
CA LYS A 205 -11.65 14.13 -27.17
C LYS A 205 -11.93 14.49 -25.70
N ARG A 206 -12.39 13.51 -24.92
CA ARG A 206 -12.87 13.78 -23.57
C ARG A 206 -12.69 12.57 -22.67
N VAL A 207 -12.29 12.85 -21.43
CA VAL A 207 -12.32 11.88 -20.34
C VAL A 207 -13.17 12.42 -19.20
N THR A 208 -13.97 11.55 -18.62
CA THR A 208 -14.84 11.86 -17.48
C THR A 208 -14.57 10.86 -16.36
N ILE A 209 -14.24 11.37 -15.18
CA ILE A 209 -14.07 10.59 -13.96
C ILE A 209 -15.30 10.82 -13.10
N LYS A 210 -16.13 9.79 -12.94
CA LYS A 210 -17.32 9.81 -12.10
C LYS A 210 -16.96 9.34 -10.70
N PRO A 211 -17.51 9.94 -9.63
CA PRO A 211 -17.34 9.41 -8.30
C PRO A 211 -17.99 8.02 -8.16
N ARG A 212 -17.53 7.23 -7.19
CA ARG A 212 -18.16 5.95 -6.83
C ARG A 212 -19.62 6.19 -6.48
N LYS A 213 -20.54 5.30 -6.84
CA LYS A 213 -21.96 5.45 -6.47
C LYS A 213 -22.18 4.99 -5.02
N ASN A 214 -22.19 5.91 -4.06
CA ASN A 214 -22.55 5.61 -2.67
C ASN A 214 -23.22 6.82 -2.00
N ALA A 215 -23.65 6.68 -0.75
CA ALA A 215 -24.35 7.74 -0.02
C ALA A 215 -23.51 9.02 0.18
N PHE A 216 -22.19 8.89 0.26
CA PHE A 216 -21.25 9.97 0.58
C PHE A 216 -20.81 10.79 -0.64
N THR A 217 -21.06 10.28 -1.86
CA THR A 217 -20.59 10.88 -3.11
C THR A 217 -21.71 11.42 -4.00
N LYS A 218 -22.97 11.34 -3.55
CA LYS A 218 -24.15 11.73 -4.36
C LYS A 218 -24.09 13.16 -4.90
N GLN A 219 -23.45 14.07 -4.16
CA GLN A 219 -23.35 15.48 -4.52
C GLN A 219 -22.02 15.84 -5.22
N ILE A 220 -21.10 14.89 -5.35
CA ILE A 220 -19.80 15.14 -5.99
C ILE A 220 -20.00 15.15 -7.50
N ALA A 221 -19.63 16.26 -8.14
CA ALA A 221 -19.67 16.36 -9.60
C ALA A 221 -18.58 15.50 -10.26
N PRO A 222 -18.82 14.92 -11.44
CA PRO A 222 -17.78 14.28 -12.23
C PRO A 222 -16.67 15.28 -12.61
N LEU A 223 -15.43 14.81 -12.64
CA LEU A 223 -14.32 15.57 -13.24
C LEU A 223 -14.33 15.34 -14.75
N ILE A 224 -14.24 16.41 -15.53
CA ILE A 224 -14.29 16.36 -17.00
C ILE A 224 -13.08 17.08 -17.56
N PHE A 225 -12.38 16.43 -18.49
CA PHE A 225 -11.21 16.97 -19.15
C PHE A 225 -11.32 16.76 -20.67
N GLU A 226 -10.97 17.79 -21.42
CA GLU A 226 -10.90 17.77 -22.88
C GLU A 226 -9.43 17.80 -23.33
N TYR A 227 -9.15 17.18 -24.47
CA TYR A 227 -7.82 17.06 -25.08
C TYR A 227 -7.92 16.82 -26.58
#